data_AF-A0AAN0IHT8-F1
#
_entry.id   AF-A0AAN0IHT8-F1
#
_cell.length_a   1.000
_cell.length_b   1.000
_cell.length_c   1.000
_cell.angle_alpha   90.00
_cell.angle_beta   90.00
_cell.angle_gamma   90.00
#
_symmetry.space_group_name_H-M   'P 1'
#
loop_
_entity.id
_entity.type
_entity.pdbx_description
1 polymer ?
#
loop_
_entity_poly.entity_id
_entity_poly.type
_entity_poly.pdbx_seq_one_letter_code
_entity_poly.pdbx_strand_id
1 'polypeptide(L)'
;MYFYSVLGIEKLKFKPAYNPYTEPSMEVFSYHSGLKKWVEIGNSGIFRPEMLLPMGLPKDVSVIAWGLSLERPTMIKYKLNNIRELVGHKVNLEMVYKNPLCRLDK
;
A
#
# COMPACT_ATOMS: atom_id res chain seq x y z
N MET A 1 1.13 4.89 -10.56
CA MET A 1 -0.16 5.59 -10.72
C MET A 1 -1.27 4.63 -11.17
N TYR A 2 -1.08 3.89 -12.26
CA TYR A 2 -2.04 2.87 -12.75
C TYR A 2 -2.49 1.86 -11.68
N PHE A 3 -1.56 1.34 -10.88
CA PHE A 3 -1.88 0.41 -9.80
C PHE A 3 -2.97 0.95 -8.85
N TYR A 4 -2.85 2.21 -8.41
CA TYR A 4 -3.80 2.82 -7.48
C TYR A 4 -5.11 3.20 -8.16
N SER A 5 -5.11 3.57 -9.45
CA SER A 5 -6.35 3.86 -10.18
C SER A 5 -7.22 2.61 -10.36
N VAL A 6 -6.61 1.44 -10.59
CA VAL A 6 -7.32 0.15 -10.62
C VAL A 6 -7.96 -0.19 -9.28
N LEU A 7 -7.41 0.33 -8.17
CA LEU A 7 -8.01 0.21 -6.83
C LEU A 7 -9.06 1.29 -6.53
N GLY A 8 -9.39 2.16 -7.49
CA GLY A 8 -10.32 3.29 -7.29
C GLY A 8 -9.74 4.45 -6.49
N ILE A 9 -8.41 4.56 -6.39
CA ILE A 9 -7.73 5.61 -5.64
C ILE A 9 -7.16 6.65 -6.61
N GLU A 10 -7.84 7.79 -6.73
CA GLU A 10 -7.51 8.82 -7.73
C GLU A 10 -6.68 9.98 -7.16
N LYS A 11 -6.98 10.42 -5.93
CA LYS A 11 -6.33 11.59 -5.32
C LYS A 11 -5.01 11.21 -4.67
N LEU A 12 -3.94 11.23 -5.45
CA LEU A 12 -2.60 10.84 -4.99
C LEU A 12 -1.69 12.04 -4.75
N LYS A 13 -0.81 11.92 -3.74
CA LYS A 13 0.34 12.81 -3.50
C LYS A 13 1.58 11.97 -3.24
N PHE A 14 2.71 12.44 -3.70
CA PHE A 14 4.01 11.81 -3.46
C PHE A 14 4.86 12.72 -2.59
N LYS A 15 5.56 12.13 -1.63
CA LYS A 15 6.44 12.84 -0.71
C LYS A 15 7.80 12.14 -0.68
N PRO A 16 8.93 12.86 -0.83
CA PRO A 16 10.24 12.28 -0.64
C PRO A 16 10.35 11.59 0.71
N ALA A 17 10.93 10.41 0.71
CA ALA A 17 11.13 9.59 1.90
C ALA A 17 12.57 9.06 1.92
N TYR A 18 12.96 8.40 3.00
CA TYR A 18 14.23 7.71 3.11
C TYR A 18 13.98 6.23 3.39
N ASN A 19 14.50 5.36 2.53
CA ASN A 19 14.60 3.93 2.79
C ASN A 19 16.07 3.52 2.62
N PRO A 20 16.65 2.71 3.52
CA PRO A 20 18.07 2.34 3.45
C PRO A 20 18.51 1.67 2.13
N TYR A 21 17.59 0.97 1.47
CA TYR A 21 17.86 0.13 0.29
C TYR A 21 17.34 0.73 -1.02
N THR A 22 16.69 1.91 -1.00
CA THR A 22 16.26 2.60 -2.22
C THR A 22 16.72 4.06 -2.27
N GLU A 23 17.10 4.52 -3.46
CA GLU A 23 17.43 5.92 -3.74
C GLU A 23 17.17 6.22 -5.23
N PRO A 24 16.26 7.16 -5.57
CA PRO A 24 15.38 7.92 -4.68
C PRO A 24 14.26 7.07 -4.07
N SER A 25 13.71 7.55 -2.95
CA SER A 25 12.58 6.96 -2.22
C SER A 25 11.41 7.92 -2.08
N MET A 26 10.18 7.40 -2.10
CA MET A 26 8.95 8.20 -2.05
C MET A 26 7.79 7.46 -1.36
N GLU A 27 7.13 8.16 -0.44
CA GLU A 27 5.85 7.78 0.15
C GLU A 27 4.69 8.21 -0.76
N VAL A 28 3.65 7.39 -0.81
CA VAL A 28 2.40 7.65 -1.54
C VAL A 28 1.28 7.92 -0.55
N PHE A 29 0.61 9.06 -0.71
CA PHE A 29 -0.52 9.49 0.08
C PHE A 29 -1.78 9.55 -0.76
N SER A 30 -2.93 9.26 -0.15
CA SER A 30 -4.25 9.49 -0.75
C SER A 30 -5.16 10.29 0.17
N TYR A 31 -6.04 11.10 -0.41
CA TYR A 31 -7.03 11.86 0.33
C TYR A 31 -8.22 10.99 0.72
N HIS A 32 -8.42 10.76 2.01
CA HIS A 32 -9.53 9.99 2.54
C HIS A 32 -10.74 10.89 2.81
N SER A 33 -11.79 10.79 2.01
CA SER A 33 -13.01 11.62 2.10
C SER A 33 -13.68 11.53 3.47
N GLY A 34 -13.81 10.33 4.04
CA GLY A 34 -14.45 10.12 5.34
C GLY A 34 -13.68 10.68 6.54
N LEU A 35 -12.35 10.85 6.42
CA LEU A 35 -11.48 11.37 7.49
C LEU A 35 -11.01 12.81 7.19
N LYS A 36 -11.39 13.34 6.02
CA LYS A 36 -11.00 14.67 5.50
C LYS A 36 -9.50 14.97 5.58
N LYS A 37 -8.64 13.95 5.44
CA LYS A 37 -7.18 14.06 5.59
C LYS A 37 -6.41 13.25 4.56
N TRP A 38 -5.16 13.63 4.33
CA TRP A 38 -4.20 12.82 3.57
C TRP A 38 -3.70 11.67 4.44
N VAL A 39 -3.79 10.45 3.92
CA VAL A 39 -3.38 9.22 4.59
C VAL A 39 -2.31 8.56 3.74
N GLU A 40 -1.24 8.11 4.37
CA GLU A 40 -0.21 7.32 3.71
C GLU A 40 -0.81 5.96 3.31
N ILE A 41 -0.69 5.62 2.03
CA ILE A 41 -1.22 4.39 1.45
C ILE A 41 -0.14 3.46 0.91
N GLY A 42 1.13 3.90 0.86
CA GLY A 42 2.23 3.06 0.46
C GLY A 42 3.57 3.78 0.48
N ASN A 43 4.62 3.01 0.25
CA ASN A 43 6.00 3.48 0.09
C ASN A 43 6.58 2.87 -1.19
N SER A 44 7.54 3.54 -1.81
CA SER A 44 8.15 3.16 -3.06
C SER A 44 9.57 3.70 -3.19
N GLY A 45 10.34 3.13 -4.09
CA GLY A 45 11.68 3.60 -4.40
C GLY A 45 12.36 2.79 -5.47
N ILE A 46 13.56 3.25 -5.86
CA ILE A 46 14.44 2.58 -6.80
C ILE A 46 15.54 1.89 -6.02
N PHE A 47 15.72 0.58 -6.17
CA PHE A 47 16.77 -0.14 -5.43
C PHE A 47 18.15 0.39 -5.77
N ARG A 48 18.95 0.57 -4.72
CA ARG A 48 20.32 1.07 -4.84
C ARG A 48 21.23 0.02 -5.49
N PRO A 49 22.25 0.43 -6.26
CA PRO A 49 23.20 -0.51 -6.86
C PRO A 49 23.88 -1.42 -5.83
N GLU A 50 24.20 -0.91 -4.63
CA GLU A 50 24.84 -1.68 -3.57
C GLU A 50 23.98 -2.85 -3.05
N MET A 51 22.67 -2.83 -3.30
CA MET A 51 21.74 -3.93 -3.00
C MET A 51 21.60 -4.90 -4.17
N LEU A 52 21.58 -4.41 -5.41
CA LEU A 52 21.36 -5.23 -6.61
C LEU A 52 22.63 -5.95 -7.10
N LEU A 53 23.79 -5.29 -7.04
CA LEU A 53 25.05 -5.84 -7.56
C LEU A 53 25.49 -7.13 -6.86
N PRO A 54 25.41 -7.26 -5.52
CA PRO A 54 25.71 -8.52 -4.84
C PRO A 54 24.76 -9.67 -5.21
N MET A 55 23.57 -9.37 -5.75
CA MET A 55 22.61 -10.38 -6.23
C MET A 55 22.91 -10.87 -7.66
N GLY A 56 23.95 -10.32 -8.32
CA GLY A 56 24.36 -10.71 -9.67
C GLY A 56 23.62 -9.98 -10.79
N LEU A 57 22.91 -8.90 -10.49
CA LEU A 57 22.24 -8.08 -11.51
C LEU A 57 23.27 -7.24 -12.30
N PRO A 58 23.11 -7.09 -13.64
CA PRO A 58 23.94 -6.21 -14.44
C PRO A 58 23.91 -4.75 -13.97
N LYS A 59 25.01 -4.01 -14.14
CA LYS A 59 25.14 -2.61 -13.68
C LYS A 59 24.19 -1.63 -14.37
N ASP A 60 23.75 -1.96 -15.56
CA ASP A 60 22.81 -1.21 -16.39
C ASP A 60 21.33 -1.54 -16.08
N VAL A 61 21.08 -2.49 -15.16
CA VAL A 61 19.72 -2.83 -14.72
C VAL A 61 19.35 -2.05 -13.47
N SER A 62 18.26 -1.31 -13.55
CA SER A 62 17.63 -0.63 -12.42
C SER A 62 16.28 -1.27 -12.10
N VAL A 63 15.98 -1.43 -10.80
CA VAL A 63 14.73 -2.06 -10.35
C VAL A 63 13.96 -1.06 -9.48
N ILE A 64 12.70 -0.83 -9.85
CA ILE A 64 11.76 -0.04 -9.05
C ILE A 64 10.86 -0.97 -8.23
N ALA A 65 10.49 -0.55 -7.03
CA ALA A 65 9.60 -1.30 -6.17
C ALA A 65 8.63 -0.36 -5.43
N TRP A 66 7.45 -0.90 -5.09
CA TRP A 66 6.50 -0.25 -4.20
C TRP A 66 5.79 -1.29 -3.34
N GLY A 67 5.30 -0.84 -2.18
CA GLY A 67 4.59 -1.66 -1.23
C GLY A 67 3.52 -0.86 -0.49
N LEU A 68 2.49 -1.56 -0.04
CA LEU A 68 1.41 -1.01 0.76
C LEU A 68 0.93 -2.03 1.79
N SER A 69 0.34 -1.52 2.87
CA SER A 69 -0.37 -2.33 3.86
C SER A 69 -1.74 -2.72 3.28
N LEU A 70 -2.08 -4.02 3.35
CA LEU A 70 -3.40 -4.52 2.96
C LEU A 70 -4.48 -4.14 3.96
N GLU A 71 -4.09 -3.95 5.22
CA GLU A 71 -4.98 -3.74 6.35
C GLU A 71 -5.68 -2.39 6.26
N ARG A 72 -4.94 -1.30 5.95
CA ARG A 72 -5.52 0.05 5.83
C ARG A 72 -6.66 0.14 4.80
N PRO A 73 -6.47 -0.23 3.52
CA PRO A 73 -7.55 -0.15 2.53
C PRO A 73 -8.72 -1.09 2.87
N THR A 74 -8.43 -2.25 3.47
CA THR A 74 -9.46 -3.20 3.88
C THR A 74 -10.30 -2.68 5.04
N MET A 75 -9.67 -2.08 6.05
CA MET A 75 -10.36 -1.42 7.17
C MET A 75 -11.24 -0.26 6.67
N ILE A 76 -10.75 0.53 5.71
CA ILE A 76 -11.55 1.61 5.09
C ILE A 76 -12.77 1.03 4.36
N LYS A 77 -12.59 -0.03 3.55
CA LYS A 77 -13.67 -0.68 2.78
C LYS A 77 -14.76 -1.23 3.69
N TYR A 78 -14.38 -1.90 4.78
CA TYR A 78 -15.32 -2.48 5.75
C TYR A 78 -15.72 -1.54 6.89
N LYS A 79 -15.26 -0.28 6.87
CA LYS A 79 -15.53 0.74 7.90
C LYS A 79 -15.14 0.28 9.31
N LEU A 80 -14.03 -0.44 9.41
CA LEU A 80 -13.47 -0.91 10.68
C LEU A 80 -12.52 0.12 11.26
N ASN A 81 -12.65 0.38 12.56
CA ASN A 81 -11.78 1.32 13.28
C ASN A 81 -10.64 0.59 14.02
N ASN A 82 -10.72 -0.73 14.16
CA ASN A 82 -9.73 -1.55 14.87
C ASN A 82 -9.24 -2.70 13.99
N ILE A 83 -7.93 -2.80 13.80
CA ILE A 83 -7.30 -3.88 13.00
C ILE A 83 -7.61 -5.29 13.55
N ARG A 84 -7.87 -5.41 14.85
CA ARG A 84 -8.19 -6.70 15.50
C ARG A 84 -9.56 -7.25 15.09
N GLU A 85 -10.44 -6.39 14.59
CA GLU A 85 -11.72 -6.80 14.01
C GLU A 85 -11.53 -7.40 12.61
N LEU A 86 -10.42 -7.06 11.95
CA LEU A 86 -10.06 -7.56 10.63
C LEU A 86 -9.21 -8.83 10.69
N VAL A 87 -8.18 -8.85 11.55
CA VAL A 87 -7.19 -9.94 11.61
C VAL A 87 -6.96 -10.39 13.05
N GLY A 88 -7.01 -11.71 13.26
CA GLY A 88 -6.64 -12.35 14.52
C GLY A 88 -7.68 -13.36 15.01
N HIS A 89 -7.33 -14.07 16.10
CA HIS A 89 -8.19 -15.09 16.73
C HIS A 89 -9.48 -14.54 17.36
N LYS A 90 -9.60 -13.21 17.51
CA LYS A 90 -10.79 -12.54 18.09
C LYS A 90 -11.71 -11.92 17.03
N VAL A 91 -11.49 -12.22 15.75
CA VAL A 91 -12.33 -11.71 14.65
C VAL A 91 -13.76 -12.20 14.83
N ASN A 92 -14.72 -11.31 14.59
CA ASN A 92 -16.14 -11.67 14.59
C ASN A 92 -16.45 -12.54 13.36
N LEU A 93 -16.68 -13.85 13.58
CA LEU A 93 -16.96 -14.78 12.49
C LEU A 93 -18.26 -14.44 11.73
N GLU A 94 -19.27 -13.87 12.39
CA GLU A 94 -20.47 -13.43 11.68
C GLU A 94 -20.18 -12.38 10.62
N MET A 95 -19.24 -11.47 10.90
CA MET A 95 -18.77 -10.48 9.94
C MET A 95 -18.16 -11.16 8.70
N VAL A 96 -17.39 -12.22 8.91
CA VAL A 96 -16.76 -12.98 7.82
C VAL A 96 -17.81 -13.68 6.96
N TYR A 97 -18.82 -14.31 7.58
CA TYR A 97 -19.88 -15.00 6.86
C TYR A 97 -20.83 -14.06 6.11
N LYS A 98 -21.11 -12.88 6.66
CA LYS A 98 -22.07 -11.90 6.09
C LYS A 98 -21.46 -11.02 5.00
N ASN A 99 -20.15 -10.76 5.06
CA ASN A 99 -19.54 -9.84 4.11
C ASN A 99 -19.50 -10.42 2.69
N PRO A 100 -19.80 -9.60 1.67
CA PRO A 100 -19.70 -10.03 0.28
C PRO A 100 -18.24 -10.28 -0.12
N LEU A 101 -18.06 -11.00 -1.22
CA LEU A 101 -16.74 -11.24 -1.83
C LEU A 101 -16.02 -9.91 -2.07
N CYS A 102 -14.85 -9.73 -1.46
CA CYS A 102 -14.00 -8.58 -1.72
C CYS A 102 -13.33 -8.73 -3.08
N ARG A 103 -13.94 -8.17 -4.11
CA ARG A 103 -13.37 -8.08 -5.46
C ARG A 103 -13.26 -6.62 -5.88
N LEU A 104 -12.44 -6.39 -6.89
CA LEU A 104 -12.47 -5.14 -7.64
C LEU A 104 -13.70 -5.22 -8.53
N ASP A 105 -14.62 -4.28 -8.35
CA ASP A 105 -15.74 -4.11 -9.25
C ASP A 105 -15.15 -3.63 -10.59
N LYS A 106 -15.44 -4.38 -11.66
CA LYS A 106 -15.08 -3.97 -13.03
C LYS A 106 -16.03 -2.89 -13.51
#